data_AF-A0A947SXY2-F1
#
_entry.id   AF-A0A947SXY2-F1
#
_cell.length_a   1.000
_cell.length_b   1.000
_cell.length_c   1.000
_cell.angle_alpha   90.00
_cell.angle_beta   90.00
_cell.angle_gamma   90.00
#
_symmetry.space_group_name_H-M   'P 1'
#
loop_
_entity.id
_entity.type
_entity.pdbx_description
1 polymer ?
#
loop_
_entity_poly.entity_id
_entity_poly.type
_entity_poly.pdbx_seq_one_letter_code
_entity_poly.pdbx_strand_id
1 'polypeptide(L)'
;MVSTEFETRRRSIFSWGTLAKLGLTAAFLVWFYLIWTSIDELERSLNSTTDPYAVAHNVQTDYKLEVQEWKNLLLRSTDRSSLDKNWRTYEQQYRKVAEAAEAGLKQTDVRAVNVKLQSFIDAHKENYEQYRKDKVLFAQNGYDPRKADAEVRGIDRPLLEILQAADDEMQHEKELINGRMIAKVRNQIEQSLMALILMVLVVVWRAKF
;
A
#
# COMPACT_ATOMS: atom_id res chain seq x y z
N MET A 1 85.43 23.56 10.99
CA MET A 1 84.48 24.52 11.60
C MET A 1 84.07 25.48 10.50
N VAL A 2 82.83 25.62 10.02
CA VAL A 2 81.49 25.22 10.49
C VAL A 2 80.54 25.18 9.28
N SER A 3 79.67 24.16 9.28
CA SER A 3 78.40 23.89 8.57
C SER A 3 77.98 24.63 7.28
N THR A 4 77.75 23.83 6.24
CA THR A 4 76.69 24.01 5.24
C THR A 4 75.30 23.87 5.87
N GLU A 5 74.48 24.92 5.89
CA GLU A 5 73.05 24.82 6.22
C GLU A 5 72.20 24.79 4.94
N PHE A 6 71.47 23.68 4.78
CA PHE A 6 70.50 23.43 3.74
C PHE A 6 69.30 24.39 3.89
N GLU A 7 69.07 25.27 2.91
CA GLU A 7 67.77 25.96 2.77
C GLU A 7 66.68 24.92 2.44
N THR A 8 65.94 24.52 3.46
CA THR A 8 64.74 23.70 3.30
C THR A 8 63.58 24.58 2.84
N ARG A 9 63.50 24.82 1.53
CA ARG A 9 62.30 25.40 0.89
C ARG A 9 61.17 24.36 0.94
N ARG A 10 60.51 24.26 2.10
CA ARG A 10 59.29 23.45 2.30
C ARG A 10 58.18 24.04 1.43
N ARG A 11 58.12 23.65 0.15
CA ARG A 11 56.94 23.92 -0.71
C ARG A 11 55.75 23.27 -0.02
N SER A 12 54.85 24.07 0.54
CA SER A 12 53.60 23.59 1.10
C SER A 12 52.88 22.77 0.03
N ILE A 13 52.81 21.45 0.23
CA ILE A 13 52.18 20.50 -0.69
C ILE A 13 50.66 20.78 -0.76
N PHE A 14 50.13 21.45 0.25
CA PHE A 14 48.76 21.94 0.30
C PHE A 14 48.73 23.43 0.01
N SER A 15 48.49 23.76 -1.26
CA SER A 15 47.96 25.08 -1.62
C SER A 15 46.48 25.16 -1.19
N TRP A 16 46.00 26.35 -0.87
CA TRP A 16 44.58 26.56 -0.57
C TRP A 16 43.66 26.03 -1.69
N GLY A 17 44.10 26.15 -2.95
CA GLY A 17 43.38 25.63 -4.11
C GLY A 17 43.28 24.10 -4.16
N THR A 18 44.28 23.37 -3.65
CA THR A 18 44.21 21.90 -3.53
C THR A 18 43.25 21.45 -2.43
N LEU A 19 43.21 22.15 -1.29
CA LEU A 19 42.26 21.86 -0.20
C LEU A 19 40.81 22.16 -0.64
N ALA A 20 40.59 23.27 -1.34
CA ALA A 20 39.27 23.64 -1.85
C ALA A 20 38.72 22.61 -2.87
N LYS A 21 39.57 22.11 -3.78
CA LYS A 21 39.19 21.06 -4.74
C LYS A 21 38.83 19.75 -4.02
N LEU A 22 39.63 19.33 -3.04
CA LEU A 22 39.35 18.13 -2.26
C LEU A 22 38.04 18.24 -1.46
N GLY A 23 37.77 19.42 -0.88
CA GLY A 23 36.50 19.71 -0.22
C GLY A 23 35.30 19.64 -1.16
N LEU A 24 35.40 20.23 -2.36
CA LEU A 24 34.35 20.17 -3.37
C LEU A 24 34.10 18.73 -3.87
N THR A 25 35.16 17.94 -4.08
CA THR A 25 35.00 16.53 -4.47
C THR A 25 34.35 15.71 -3.35
N ALA A 26 34.70 15.93 -2.09
CA ALA A 26 34.07 15.26 -0.97
C ALA A 26 32.59 15.64 -0.85
N ALA A 27 32.25 16.92 -0.99
CA ALA A 27 30.88 17.40 -0.99
C ALA A 27 30.04 16.80 -2.13
N PHE A 28 30.63 16.68 -3.32
CA PHE A 28 29.99 16.03 -4.47
C PHE A 28 29.72 14.54 -4.20
N LEU A 29 30.69 13.81 -3.64
CA LEU A 29 30.51 12.38 -3.32
C LEU A 29 29.44 12.16 -2.25
N VAL A 30 29.38 13.01 -1.22
CA VAL A 30 28.32 12.98 -0.21
C VAL A 30 26.97 13.30 -0.84
N TRP A 31 26.89 14.31 -1.69
CA TRP A 31 25.66 14.67 -2.40
C TRP A 31 25.15 13.53 -3.30
N PHE A 32 26.05 12.93 -4.07
CA PHE A 32 25.75 11.78 -4.92
C PHE A 32 25.26 10.58 -4.09
N TYR A 33 25.92 10.29 -2.97
CA TYR A 33 25.50 9.24 -2.05
C TYR A 33 24.10 9.50 -1.48
N LEU A 34 23.79 10.73 -1.06
CA LEU A 34 22.47 11.10 -0.55
C LEU A 34 21.37 10.87 -1.61
N ILE A 35 21.60 11.32 -2.84
CA ILE A 35 20.65 11.10 -3.96
C ILE A 35 20.45 9.61 -4.21
N TRP A 36 21.54 8.84 -4.26
CA TRP A 36 21.48 7.41 -4.46
C TRP A 36 20.58 6.74 -3.41
N THR A 37 20.78 7.06 -2.13
CA THR A 37 19.97 6.51 -1.04
C THR A 37 18.50 6.94 -1.09
N SER A 38 18.19 8.18 -1.50
CA SER A 38 16.81 8.67 -1.61
C SER A 38 16.04 8.04 -2.78
N ILE A 39 16.72 7.72 -3.88
CA ILE A 39 16.13 7.00 -5.01
C ILE A 39 15.84 5.54 -4.62
N ASP A 40 16.80 4.87 -3.97
CA ASP A 40 16.61 3.50 -3.48
C ASP A 40 15.45 3.41 -2.47
N GLU A 41 15.28 4.40 -1.61
CA GLU A 41 14.17 4.47 -0.65
C GLU A 41 12.81 4.65 -1.36
N LEU A 42 12.74 5.54 -2.35
CA LEU A 42 11.55 5.74 -3.17
C LEU A 42 11.17 4.46 -3.92
N GLU A 43 12.15 3.79 -4.54
CA GLU A 43 11.92 2.56 -5.28
C GLU A 43 11.42 1.44 -4.37
N ARG A 44 12.00 1.29 -3.17
CA ARG A 44 11.52 0.30 -2.18
C ARG A 44 10.11 0.61 -1.68
N SER A 45 9.76 1.88 -1.48
CA SER A 45 8.40 2.27 -1.05
C SER A 45 7.35 2.09 -2.16
N LEU A 46 7.74 2.26 -3.43
CA LEU A 46 6.84 2.03 -4.57
C LEU A 46 6.68 0.53 -4.89
N ASN A 47 7.76 -0.25 -4.71
CA ASN A 47 7.80 -1.67 -5.06
C ASN A 47 7.64 -2.62 -3.87
N SER A 48 7.11 -2.17 -2.72
CA SER A 48 6.93 -3.05 -1.57
C SER A 48 5.96 -4.19 -1.90
N THR A 49 6.40 -5.44 -1.70
CA THR A 49 5.66 -6.66 -2.09
C THR A 49 4.33 -6.83 -1.34
N THR A 50 4.19 -6.21 -0.17
CA THR A 50 2.92 -6.15 0.56
C THR A 50 2.26 -4.84 0.18
N ASP A 51 1.18 -4.89 -0.61
CA ASP A 51 0.40 -3.70 -0.95
C ASP A 51 -0.68 -3.48 0.12
N PRO A 52 -0.45 -2.64 1.15
CA PRO A 52 -1.47 -2.35 2.16
C PRO A 52 -2.72 -1.70 1.54
N TYR A 53 -2.60 -1.18 0.30
CA TYR A 53 -3.70 -0.60 -0.44
C TYR A 53 -4.56 -1.64 -1.17
N ALA A 54 -4.19 -2.93 -1.15
CA ALA A 54 -4.97 -4.01 -1.76
C ALA A 54 -5.99 -4.66 -0.82
N VAL A 55 -6.05 -4.24 0.45
CA VAL A 55 -6.91 -4.86 1.47
C VAL A 55 -8.38 -4.87 1.07
N ALA A 56 -8.94 -3.71 0.72
CA ALA A 56 -10.35 -3.59 0.34
C ALA A 56 -10.65 -4.40 -0.94
N HIS A 57 -9.74 -4.35 -1.92
CA HIS A 57 -9.82 -5.14 -3.14
C HIS A 57 -9.86 -6.66 -2.88
N ASN A 58 -9.00 -7.15 -2.00
CA ASN A 58 -8.92 -8.56 -1.64
C ASN A 58 -10.20 -9.03 -0.93
N VAL A 59 -10.71 -8.24 0.02
CA VAL A 59 -12.00 -8.52 0.68
C VAL A 59 -13.14 -8.53 -0.33
N GLN A 60 -13.16 -7.59 -1.28
CA GLN A 60 -14.15 -7.55 -2.37
C GLN A 60 -14.10 -8.81 -3.24
N THR A 61 -12.90 -9.28 -3.56
CA THR A 61 -12.71 -10.50 -4.36
C THR A 61 -13.19 -11.73 -3.59
N ASP A 62 -12.82 -11.87 -2.32
CA ASP A 62 -13.27 -12.97 -1.48
C ASP A 62 -14.79 -12.94 -1.24
N TYR A 63 -15.40 -11.76 -1.13
CA TYR A 63 -16.84 -11.63 -1.01
C TYR A 63 -17.57 -11.98 -2.31
N LYS A 64 -17.02 -11.61 -3.48
CA LYS A 64 -17.54 -12.08 -4.77
C LYS A 64 -17.53 -13.62 -4.85
N LEU A 65 -16.51 -14.28 -4.31
CA LEU A 65 -16.47 -15.75 -4.21
C LEU A 65 -17.54 -16.28 -3.26
N GLU A 66 -17.76 -15.64 -2.10
CA GLU A 66 -18.84 -16.01 -1.17
C GLU A 66 -20.22 -16.01 -1.86
N VAL A 67 -20.53 -14.96 -2.61
CA VAL A 67 -21.77 -14.84 -3.39
C VAL A 67 -21.90 -15.95 -4.43
N GLN A 68 -20.78 -16.40 -5.02
CA GLN A 68 -20.79 -17.55 -5.93
C GLN A 68 -21.03 -18.87 -5.19
N GLU A 69 -20.47 -19.05 -3.99
CA GLU A 69 -20.72 -20.24 -3.18
C GLU A 69 -22.18 -20.34 -2.74
N TRP A 70 -22.83 -19.20 -2.45
CA TRP A 70 -24.26 -19.16 -2.22
C TRP A 70 -25.05 -19.66 -3.45
N LYS A 71 -24.72 -19.14 -4.65
CA LYS A 71 -25.36 -19.62 -5.89
C LYS A 71 -25.08 -21.10 -6.16
N ASN A 72 -23.86 -21.56 -5.91
CA ASN A 72 -23.49 -22.96 -6.04
C ASN A 72 -24.31 -23.83 -5.08
N LEU A 73 -24.55 -23.36 -3.85
CA LEU A 73 -25.40 -24.05 -2.89
C LEU A 73 -26.81 -24.20 -3.43
N LEU A 74 -27.42 -23.13 -3.95
CA LEU A 74 -28.77 -23.21 -4.51
C LEU A 74 -28.83 -24.16 -5.72
N LEU A 75 -27.85 -24.08 -6.63
CA LEU A 75 -27.86 -24.84 -7.88
C LEU A 75 -27.46 -26.32 -7.74
N ARG A 76 -26.65 -26.67 -6.73
CA ARG A 76 -26.04 -28.01 -6.59
C ARG A 76 -26.60 -28.82 -5.43
N SER A 77 -27.56 -28.28 -4.69
CA SER A 77 -28.20 -28.99 -3.59
C SER A 77 -29.57 -29.48 -4.01
N THR A 78 -29.78 -30.79 -3.95
CA THR A 78 -31.05 -31.45 -4.33
C THR A 78 -31.65 -32.27 -3.19
N ASP A 79 -30.92 -32.37 -2.08
CA ASP A 79 -31.30 -33.10 -0.88
C ASP A 79 -30.59 -32.50 0.34
N ARG A 80 -30.90 -33.01 1.53
CA ARG A 80 -30.34 -32.52 2.79
C ARG A 80 -28.82 -32.70 2.87
N SER A 81 -28.28 -33.79 2.32
CA SER A 81 -26.86 -34.12 2.41
C SER A 81 -26.03 -33.13 1.57
N SER A 82 -26.45 -32.90 0.34
CA SER A 82 -25.86 -31.92 -0.58
C SER A 82 -26.00 -30.49 -0.05
N LEU A 83 -27.15 -30.13 0.52
CA LEU A 83 -27.36 -28.84 1.18
C LEU A 83 -26.41 -28.63 2.36
N ASP A 84 -26.31 -29.59 3.26
CA ASP A 84 -25.43 -29.50 4.44
C ASP A 84 -23.94 -29.41 4.02
N LYS A 85 -23.55 -30.12 2.95
CA LYS A 85 -22.20 -30.04 2.38
C LYS A 85 -21.92 -28.64 1.80
N ASN A 86 -22.77 -28.16 0.90
CA ASN A 86 -22.56 -26.87 0.23
C ASN A 86 -22.67 -25.71 1.22
N TRP A 87 -23.53 -25.83 2.25
CA TRP A 87 -23.61 -24.83 3.33
C TRP A 87 -22.31 -24.71 4.11
N ARG A 88 -21.61 -25.81 4.39
CA ARG A 88 -20.30 -25.74 5.04
C ARG A 88 -19.27 -25.02 4.18
N THR A 89 -19.28 -25.22 2.87
CA THR A 89 -18.40 -24.50 1.94
C THR A 89 -18.71 -23.00 1.94
N TYR A 90 -19.99 -22.63 1.86
CA TYR A 90 -20.43 -21.24 1.99
C TYR A 90 -19.99 -20.64 3.35
N GLU A 91 -20.23 -21.33 4.47
CA GLU A 91 -19.87 -20.84 5.81
C GLU A 91 -18.35 -20.67 5.99
N GLN A 92 -17.54 -21.56 5.41
CA GLN A 92 -16.08 -21.41 5.38
C GLN A 92 -15.66 -20.13 4.64
N GLN A 93 -16.28 -19.87 3.48
CA GLN A 93 -15.98 -18.66 2.72
C GLN A 93 -16.46 -17.40 3.45
N TYR A 94 -17.66 -17.43 4.05
CA TYR A 94 -18.16 -16.34 4.91
C TYR A 94 -17.17 -15.99 6.03
N ARG A 95 -16.66 -17.00 6.76
CA ARG A 95 -15.66 -16.79 7.82
C ARG A 95 -14.38 -16.17 7.29
N LYS A 96 -13.90 -16.65 6.13
CA LYS A 96 -12.71 -16.09 5.46
C LYS A 96 -12.90 -14.60 5.15
N VAL A 97 -14.05 -14.22 4.59
CA VAL A 97 -14.37 -12.81 4.28
C VAL A 97 -14.41 -11.96 5.55
N ALA A 98 -15.08 -12.44 6.60
CA ALA A 98 -15.18 -11.74 7.88
C ALA A 98 -13.80 -11.53 8.53
N GLU A 99 -12.97 -12.57 8.58
CA GLU A 99 -11.61 -12.51 9.10
C GLU A 99 -10.72 -11.56 8.27
N ALA A 100 -10.85 -11.59 6.95
CA ALA A 100 -10.10 -10.69 6.06
C ALA A 100 -10.50 -9.22 6.26
N ALA A 101 -11.80 -8.93 6.42
CA ALA A 101 -12.29 -7.59 6.69
C ALA A 101 -11.82 -7.06 8.07
N GLU A 102 -11.89 -7.90 9.12
CA GLU A 102 -11.39 -7.55 10.45
C GLU A 102 -9.87 -7.38 10.50
N ALA A 103 -9.13 -8.22 9.77
CA ALA A 103 -7.69 -8.05 9.60
C ALA A 103 -7.38 -6.75 8.86
N GLY A 104 -8.20 -6.38 7.88
CA GLY A 104 -8.07 -5.15 7.11
C GLY A 104 -8.12 -3.89 7.98
N LEU A 105 -9.02 -3.84 8.98
CA LEU A 105 -9.09 -2.74 9.96
C LEU A 105 -7.79 -2.52 10.75
N LYS A 106 -6.94 -3.55 10.85
CA LYS A 106 -5.64 -3.49 11.56
C LYS A 106 -4.47 -3.17 10.64
N GLN A 107 -4.66 -3.28 9.32
CA GLN A 107 -3.60 -3.13 8.31
C GLN A 107 -3.53 -1.72 7.72
N THR A 108 -4.59 -0.92 7.86
CA THR A 108 -4.63 0.45 7.33
C THR A 108 -5.02 1.47 8.39
N ASP A 109 -4.34 2.61 8.38
CA ASP A 109 -4.67 3.78 9.20
C ASP A 109 -5.59 4.77 8.46
N VAL A 110 -5.98 4.46 7.22
CA VAL A 110 -6.83 5.33 6.39
C VAL A 110 -8.25 5.32 6.95
N ARG A 111 -8.60 6.37 7.71
CA ARG A 111 -9.89 6.50 8.41
C ARG A 111 -11.09 6.26 7.50
N ALA A 112 -11.08 6.83 6.29
CA ALA A 112 -12.20 6.70 5.34
C ALA A 112 -12.42 5.24 4.91
N VAL A 113 -11.33 4.47 4.74
CA VAL A 113 -11.40 3.03 4.46
C VAL A 113 -11.89 2.26 5.68
N ASN A 114 -11.37 2.55 6.88
CA ASN A 114 -11.78 1.87 8.11
C ASN A 114 -13.28 2.01 8.40
N VAL A 115 -13.85 3.20 8.16
CA VAL A 115 -15.31 3.41 8.29
C VAL A 115 -16.09 2.50 7.34
N LYS A 116 -15.65 2.37 6.09
CA LYS A 116 -16.33 1.54 5.08
C LYS A 116 -16.17 0.05 5.39
N LEU A 117 -14.99 -0.40 5.79
CA LEU A 117 -14.76 -1.79 6.22
C LEU A 117 -15.63 -2.14 7.43
N GLN A 118 -15.76 -1.23 8.40
CA GLN A 118 -16.67 -1.45 9.54
C GLN A 118 -18.12 -1.56 9.10
N SER A 119 -18.59 -0.66 8.23
CA SER A 119 -19.95 -0.74 7.66
C SER A 119 -20.17 -2.05 6.89
N PHE A 120 -19.16 -2.52 6.15
CA PHE A 120 -19.22 -3.82 5.48
C PHE A 120 -19.34 -4.97 6.49
N ILE A 121 -18.52 -5.00 7.55
CA ILE A 121 -18.56 -6.06 8.58
C ILE A 121 -19.95 -6.16 9.22
N ASP A 122 -20.58 -5.03 9.52
CA ASP A 122 -21.89 -5.00 10.14
C ASP A 122 -22.98 -5.48 9.17
N ALA A 123 -22.96 -4.99 7.93
CA ALA A 123 -23.88 -5.43 6.88
C ALA A 123 -23.69 -6.90 6.48
N HIS A 124 -22.45 -7.40 6.51
CA HIS A 124 -22.09 -8.78 6.18
C HIS A 124 -22.67 -9.79 7.17
N LYS A 125 -22.66 -9.45 8.47
CA LYS A 125 -23.33 -10.25 9.52
C LYS A 125 -24.84 -10.30 9.32
N GLU A 126 -25.46 -9.18 8.96
CA GLU A 126 -26.89 -9.13 8.67
C GLU A 126 -27.26 -9.96 7.44
N ASN A 127 -26.46 -9.86 6.38
CA ASN A 127 -26.62 -10.61 5.14
C ASN A 127 -26.51 -12.14 5.39
N TYR A 128 -25.54 -12.57 6.20
CA TYR A 128 -25.41 -13.98 6.60
C TYR A 128 -26.67 -14.53 7.31
N GLU A 129 -27.31 -13.74 8.17
CA GLU A 129 -28.56 -14.16 8.81
C GLU A 129 -29.73 -14.29 7.82
N GLN A 130 -29.76 -13.47 6.76
CA GLN A 130 -30.72 -13.61 5.67
C GLN A 130 -30.48 -14.92 4.90
N TYR A 131 -29.24 -15.22 4.53
CA TYR A 131 -28.88 -16.48 3.90
C TYR A 131 -29.19 -17.71 4.75
N ARG A 132 -28.98 -17.61 6.07
CA ARG A 132 -29.31 -18.70 7.00
C ARG A 132 -30.81 -18.98 7.03
N LYS A 133 -31.65 -17.95 7.00
CA LYS A 133 -33.12 -18.08 6.92
C LYS A 133 -33.52 -18.66 5.56
N ASP A 134 -32.95 -18.15 4.49
CA ASP A 134 -33.30 -18.58 3.14
C ASP A 134 -32.89 -20.04 2.87
N LYS A 135 -31.78 -20.51 3.45
CA LYS A 135 -31.42 -21.94 3.44
C LYS A 135 -32.53 -22.84 3.99
N VAL A 136 -33.21 -22.41 5.05
CA VAL A 136 -34.32 -23.17 5.65
C VAL A 136 -35.53 -23.19 4.71
N LEU A 137 -35.86 -22.05 4.10
CA LEU A 137 -36.92 -21.95 3.10
C LEU A 137 -36.61 -22.79 1.86
N PHE A 138 -35.37 -22.80 1.40
CA PHE A 138 -34.91 -23.61 0.29
C PHE A 138 -35.15 -25.11 0.53
N ALA A 139 -34.80 -25.61 1.73
CA ALA A 139 -35.07 -26.99 2.12
C ALA A 139 -36.57 -27.31 2.22
N GLN A 140 -37.38 -26.39 2.76
CA GLN A 140 -38.82 -26.54 2.91
C GLN A 140 -39.56 -26.52 1.56
N ASN A 141 -39.02 -25.82 0.57
CA ASN A 141 -39.60 -25.68 -0.76
C ASN A 141 -39.11 -26.76 -1.75
N GLY A 142 -38.59 -27.87 -1.25
CA GLY A 142 -38.16 -28.99 -2.10
C GLY A 142 -36.92 -28.68 -2.92
N TYR A 143 -36.04 -27.82 -2.43
CA TYR A 143 -34.77 -27.44 -3.08
C TYR A 143 -34.95 -26.75 -4.44
N ASP A 144 -36.02 -25.96 -4.60
CA ASP A 144 -36.23 -25.11 -5.79
C ASP A 144 -35.38 -23.82 -5.69
N PRO A 145 -34.34 -23.66 -6.53
CA PRO A 145 -33.44 -22.51 -6.47
C PRO A 145 -34.13 -21.18 -6.78
N ARG A 146 -35.21 -21.20 -7.58
CA ARG A 146 -35.91 -19.97 -8.01
C ARG A 146 -36.68 -19.32 -6.86
N LYS A 147 -37.22 -20.14 -5.96
CA LYS A 147 -38.00 -19.68 -4.81
C LYS A 147 -37.09 -19.12 -3.71
N ALA A 148 -35.94 -19.74 -3.49
CA ALA A 148 -34.94 -19.27 -2.55
C ALA A 148 -34.27 -17.97 -3.03
N ASP A 149 -33.79 -17.95 -4.28
CA ASP A 149 -33.13 -16.76 -4.85
C ASP A 149 -34.02 -15.50 -4.84
N ALA A 150 -35.34 -15.65 -4.90
CA ALA A 150 -36.28 -14.53 -4.88
C ALA A 150 -36.17 -13.67 -3.60
N GLU A 151 -35.98 -14.29 -2.43
CA GLU A 151 -36.00 -13.57 -1.14
C GLU A 151 -34.67 -12.89 -0.82
N VAL A 152 -33.58 -13.41 -1.37
CA VAL A 152 -32.22 -12.86 -1.18
C VAL A 152 -31.72 -12.11 -2.42
N ARG A 153 -32.60 -11.83 -3.37
CA ARG A 153 -32.21 -11.23 -4.65
C ARG A 153 -31.61 -9.85 -4.45
N GLY A 154 -30.31 -9.73 -4.70
CA GLY A 154 -29.61 -8.45 -4.76
C GLY A 154 -29.15 -7.91 -3.41
N ILE A 155 -29.30 -8.67 -2.32
CA ILE A 155 -28.84 -8.26 -0.98
C ILE A 155 -27.32 -8.06 -0.91
N ASP A 156 -26.56 -8.66 -1.83
CA ASP A 156 -25.11 -8.50 -1.91
C ASP A 156 -24.64 -7.21 -2.58
N ARG A 157 -25.49 -6.56 -3.39
CA ARG A 157 -25.08 -5.40 -4.19
C ARG A 157 -24.62 -4.23 -3.31
N PRO A 158 -25.35 -3.84 -2.24
CA PRO A 158 -24.89 -2.77 -1.36
C PRO A 158 -23.55 -3.09 -0.70
N LEU A 159 -23.28 -4.34 -0.34
CA LEU A 159 -22.01 -4.75 0.27
C LEU A 159 -20.85 -4.64 -0.73
N LEU A 160 -21.08 -5.04 -1.99
CA LEU A 160 -20.10 -4.85 -3.07
C LEU A 160 -19.81 -3.37 -3.36
N GLU A 161 -20.82 -2.51 -3.26
CA GLU A 161 -20.67 -1.06 -3.41
C GLU A 161 -19.86 -0.44 -2.26
N ILE A 162 -20.09 -0.88 -1.01
CA ILE A 162 -19.29 -0.45 0.15
C ILE A 162 -17.81 -0.82 -0.05
N LEU A 163 -17.54 -2.06 -0.48
CA LEU A 163 -16.18 -2.54 -0.72
C LEU A 163 -15.53 -1.87 -1.94
N GLN A 164 -16.28 -1.59 -3.00
CA GLN A 164 -15.78 -0.83 -4.14
C GLN A 164 -15.37 0.59 -3.70
N ALA A 165 -16.24 1.27 -2.95
CA ALA A 165 -15.92 2.60 -2.44
C ALA A 165 -14.74 2.60 -1.46
N ALA A 166 -14.48 1.48 -0.76
CA ALA A 166 -13.31 1.32 0.09
C ALA A 166 -12.03 1.12 -0.74
N ASP A 167 -12.09 0.37 -1.84
CA ASP A 167 -10.98 0.20 -2.77
C ASP A 167 -10.65 1.52 -3.46
N ASP A 168 -11.66 2.24 -3.98
CA ASP A 168 -11.46 3.53 -4.64
C ASP A 168 -10.80 4.56 -3.72
N GLU A 169 -11.22 4.65 -2.46
CA GLU A 169 -10.62 5.52 -1.44
C GLU A 169 -9.16 5.13 -1.16
N MET A 170 -8.89 3.83 -1.12
CA MET A 170 -7.56 3.32 -0.87
C MET A 170 -6.60 3.60 -2.03
N GLN A 171 -7.06 3.43 -3.27
CA GLN A 171 -6.28 3.78 -4.45
C GLN A 171 -6.04 5.29 -4.53
N HIS A 172 -7.04 6.11 -4.17
CA HIS A 172 -6.87 7.56 -4.12
C HIS A 172 -5.80 7.98 -3.09
N GLU A 173 -5.82 7.41 -1.88
CA GLU A 173 -4.81 7.71 -0.87
C GLU A 173 -3.41 7.22 -1.30
N LYS A 174 -3.32 6.08 -1.98
CA LYS A 174 -2.07 5.57 -2.58
C LYS A 174 -1.50 6.57 -3.59
N GLU A 175 -2.32 7.09 -4.49
CA GLU A 175 -1.91 8.09 -5.48
C GLU A 175 -1.41 9.38 -4.81
N LEU A 176 -2.11 9.86 -3.78
CA LEU A 176 -1.71 11.04 -3.01
C LEU A 176 -0.38 10.83 -2.29
N ILE A 177 -0.19 9.68 -1.64
CA ILE A 177 1.03 9.33 -0.92
C ILE A 177 2.20 9.20 -1.91
N ASN A 178 2.02 8.51 -3.02
CA ASN A 178 3.03 8.38 -4.08
C ASN A 178 3.41 9.76 -4.64
N GLY A 179 2.42 10.61 -4.93
CA GLY A 179 2.65 11.98 -5.38
C GLY A 179 3.45 12.83 -4.38
N ARG A 180 3.13 12.74 -3.08
CA ARG A 180 3.87 13.43 -2.00
C ARG A 180 5.30 12.91 -1.86
N MET A 181 5.51 11.59 -1.95
CA MET A 181 6.84 10.98 -1.89
C MET A 181 7.72 11.45 -3.05
N ILE A 182 7.19 11.41 -4.28
CA ILE A 182 7.90 11.92 -5.47
C ILE A 182 8.23 13.41 -5.31
N ALA A 183 7.28 14.23 -4.86
CA ALA A 183 7.50 15.67 -4.65
C ALA A 183 8.56 15.95 -3.57
N LYS A 184 8.56 15.18 -2.48
CA LYS A 184 9.55 15.29 -1.40
C LYS A 184 10.96 14.98 -1.90
N VAL A 185 11.14 13.88 -2.64
CA VAL A 185 12.43 13.52 -3.24
C VAL A 185 12.89 14.59 -4.23
N ARG A 186 11.99 15.09 -5.09
CA ARG A 186 12.32 16.19 -6.02
C ARG A 186 12.81 17.43 -5.28
N ASN A 187 12.08 17.88 -4.26
CA ASN A 187 12.45 19.06 -3.48
C ASN A 187 13.78 18.86 -2.72
N GLN A 188 14.07 17.65 -2.22
CA GLN A 188 15.38 17.33 -1.62
C GLN A 188 16.52 17.41 -2.64
N ILE A 189 16.30 16.92 -3.87
CA ILE A 189 17.28 17.04 -4.96
C ILE A 189 17.49 18.52 -5.33
N GLU A 190 16.42 19.30 -5.50
CA GLU A 190 16.50 20.73 -5.82
C GLU A 190 17.26 21.52 -4.74
N GLN A 191 16.94 21.31 -3.46
CA GLN A 191 17.59 21.99 -2.33
C GLN A 191 19.07 21.63 -2.23
N SER A 192 19.40 20.36 -2.41
CA SER A 192 20.79 19.90 -2.35
C SER A 192 21.63 20.40 -3.53
N LEU A 193 21.03 20.50 -4.73
CA LEU A 193 21.64 21.16 -5.90
C LEU A 193 21.92 22.64 -5.64
N MET A 194 20.94 23.38 -5.10
CA MET A 194 21.12 24.79 -4.75
C MET A 194 22.27 24.98 -3.75
N ALA A 195 22.35 24.13 -2.72
CA ALA A 195 23.43 24.17 -1.75
C ALA A 195 24.81 23.89 -2.39
N LEU A 196 24.90 22.95 -3.33
CA LEU A 196 26.13 22.64 -4.06
C LEU A 196 26.56 23.80 -4.96
N ILE A 197 25.63 24.42 -5.68
CA ILE A 197 25.90 25.61 -6.50
C ILE A 197 26.41 26.76 -5.63
N LEU A 198 25.75 27.03 -4.49
CA LEU A 198 26.19 28.06 -3.54
C LEU A 198 27.60 27.77 -2.99
N MET A 199 27.90 26.52 -2.65
CA MET A 199 29.24 26.12 -2.20
C MET A 199 30.31 26.38 -3.27
N VAL A 200 30.03 26.01 -4.52
CA VAL A 200 30.94 26.29 -5.65
C VAL A 200 31.12 27.79 -5.84
N LEU A 201 30.05 28.58 -5.81
CA LEU A 201 30.12 30.03 -5.94
C LEU A 201 30.98 30.67 -4.84
N VAL A 202 30.83 30.24 -3.59
CA VAL A 202 31.64 30.72 -2.45
C VAL A 202 33.12 30.40 -2.67
N VAL A 203 33.45 29.19 -3.09
CA VAL A 203 34.84 28.77 -3.35
C VAL A 203 35.46 29.58 -4.50
N VAL A 204 34.72 29.77 -5.60
CA VAL A 204 35.18 30.54 -6.77
C VAL A 204 35.35 32.03 -6.43
N TRP A 205 34.42 32.61 -5.66
CA TRP A 205 34.47 34.02 -5.26
C TRP A 205 35.64 34.28 -4.31
N ARG A 206 35.85 33.42 -3.29
CA ARG A 206 37.01 33.48 -2.38
C ARG A 206 38.35 33.28 -3.08
N ALA A 207 38.41 32.62 -4.23
CA ALA A 207 39.66 32.45 -4.97
C ALA A 207 40.09 33.69 -5.76
N LYS A 208 39.21 34.69 -5.91
CA LYS A 208 39.46 35.93 -6.66
C LYS A 208 39.91 37.11 -5.78
N PHE A 209 39.79 37.00 -4.45
CA PHE A 209 40.17 38.02 -3.46
C PHE A 209 41.14 37.43 -2.44
#